data_AF-W4JXA1-F1
#
_entry.id   AF-W4JXA1-F1
#
_cell.length_a   1.000
_cell.length_b   1.000
_cell.length_c   1.000
_cell.angle_alpha   90.00
_cell.angle_beta   90.00
_cell.angle_gamma   90.00
#
_symmetry.space_group_name_H-M   'P 1'
#
loop_
_entity.id
_entity.type
_entity.pdbx_description
1 polymer ?
#
loop_
_entity_poly.entity_id
_entity_poly.type
_entity_poly.pdbx_seq_one_letter_code
_entity_poly.pdbx_strand_id
1 'polypeptide(L)' 'IPRPPNAFMLFRADFVRQKHVPGTIETNHGSLSKIIGNCWRSLPLEEKRVWEIKAKHAKAEHKLMYPDYRFRP' A
#
# COMPACT_ATOMS: atom_id res chain seq x y z
N ILE A 1 11.58 13.30 -0.07
CA ILE A 1 10.10 13.12 -0.10
C ILE A 1 9.82 11.68 -0.54
N PRO A 2 9.19 10.85 0.31
CA PRO A 2 8.87 9.46 -0.03
C PRO A 2 7.86 9.39 -1.17
N ARG A 3 7.82 8.28 -1.91
CA ARG A 3 6.86 8.12 -3.00
C ARG A 3 5.43 8.11 -2.46
N PRO A 4 4.44 8.68 -3.18
CA PRO A 4 3.05 8.46 -2.84
C PRO A 4 2.74 6.95 -2.93
N PRO A 5 2.08 6.38 -1.91
CA PRO A 5 1.76 4.96 -1.88
C PRO A 5 0.75 4.62 -2.98
N ASN A 6 0.98 3.52 -3.68
CA ASN A 6 0.01 2.98 -4.63
C ASN A 6 -1.06 2.14 -3.90
N ALA A 7 -2.07 1.66 -4.63
CA ALA A 7 -3.19 0.90 -4.07
C ALA A 7 -2.72 -0.32 -3.27
N PHE A 8 -1.74 -1.05 -3.79
CA PHE A 8 -1.14 -2.20 -3.12
C PHE A 8 -0.38 -1.83 -1.85
N MET A 9 0.37 -0.73 -1.85
CA MET A 9 1.11 -0.27 -0.66
C MET A 9 0.16 0.17 0.45
N LEU A 10 -0.96 0.83 0.10
CA LEU A 10 -2.02 1.17 1.05
C LEU A 10 -2.68 -0.08 1.62
N PHE A 11 -3.04 -1.03 0.75
CA PHE A 11 -3.60 -2.31 1.18
C PHE A 11 -2.62 -3.09 2.07
N ARG A 12 -1.34 -3.14 1.72
CA ARG A 12 -0.31 -3.78 2.53
C ARG A 12 -0.21 -3.15 3.91
N ALA A 13 -0.14 -1.82 3.99
CA ALA A 13 -0.05 -1.11 5.26
C ALA A 13 -1.27 -1.38 6.14
N ASP A 14 -2.47 -1.35 5.55
CA ASP A 14 -3.71 -1.67 6.23
C ASP A 14 -3.78 -3.15 6.66
N PHE A 15 -3.39 -4.08 5.80
CA PHE A 15 -3.36 -5.51 6.11
C PHE A 15 -2.39 -5.84 7.25
N VAL A 16 -1.22 -5.19 7.26
CA VAL A 16 -0.24 -5.30 8.36
C VAL A 16 -0.78 -4.69 9.65
N ARG A 17 -1.58 -3.62 9.55
CA ARG A 17 -2.22 -2.95 10.70
C ARG A 17 -3.42 -3.74 11.25
N GLN A 18 -4.21 -4.37 10.37
CA GLN A 18 -5.42 -5.11 10.71
C GLN A 18 -5.12 -6.53 11.20
N LYS A 19 -4.13 -7.21 10.62
CA LYS A 19 -3.71 -8.52 11.12
C LYS A 19 -2.80 -8.31 12.32
N HIS A 20 -3.24 -8.82 13.47
CA HIS A 20 -2.45 -9.20 14.64
C HIS A 20 -1.07 -9.77 14.24
N VAL A 21 -0.11 -8.89 13.97
CA VAL A 21 1.30 -9.23 13.91
C VAL A 21 1.81 -8.94 15.30
N PRO A 22 1.89 -9.93 16.22
CA PRO A 22 2.81 -9.79 17.33
C PRO A 22 4.17 -9.49 16.71
N GLY A 23 4.93 -8.52 17.24
CA GLY A 23 6.12 -7.92 16.62
C GLY A 23 7.23 -8.89 16.14
N THR A 24 7.03 -10.20 16.29
CA THR A 24 7.82 -11.32 15.80
C THR A 24 7.58 -11.70 14.32
N ILE A 25 6.40 -11.41 13.71
CA ILE A 25 6.17 -11.73 12.27
C ILE A 25 6.84 -10.71 11.34
N GLU A 26 7.24 -9.55 11.86
CA GLU A 26 8.05 -8.58 11.12
C GLU A 26 9.36 -9.21 10.61
N THR A 27 9.93 -10.16 11.37
CA THR A 27 11.16 -10.88 11.02
C THR A 27 11.08 -11.68 9.70
N ASN A 28 9.88 -11.99 9.19
CA ASN A 28 9.71 -12.80 7.98
C ASN A 28 8.96 -12.04 6.86
N HIS A 29 9.37 -10.79 6.60
CA HIS A 29 8.85 -9.93 5.53
C HIS A 29 8.70 -10.62 4.14
N GLY A 30 9.54 -11.63 3.85
CA GLY A 30 9.47 -12.40 2.61
C GLY A 30 8.19 -13.23 2.47
N SER A 31 7.78 -13.91 3.54
CA SER A 31 6.54 -14.71 3.56
C SER A 31 5.30 -13.82 3.59
N LEU A 32 5.37 -12.72 4.37
CA LEU A 32 4.26 -11.78 4.49
C LEU A 32 3.94 -11.09 3.16
N SER A 33 4.98 -10.65 2.44
CA SER A 33 4.79 -10.02 1.12
C SER A 33 4.16 -10.98 0.10
N LYS A 34 4.50 -12.29 0.17
CA LYS A 34 3.85 -13.33 -0.66
C LYS A 34 2.38 -13.50 -0.30
N ILE A 35 2.04 -13.58 0.98
CA ILE A 35 0.65 -13.72 1.44
C ILE A 35 -0.18 -12.51 1.03
N ILE A 36 0.32 -11.29 1.30
CA ILE A 36 -0.37 -10.05 0.95
C ILE A 36 -0.53 -9.93 -0.57
N GLY A 37 0.49 -10.31 -1.35
CA GLY A 37 0.41 -10.39 -2.80
C GLY A 37 -0.68 -11.34 -3.28
N ASN A 38 -0.82 -12.51 -2.66
CA ASN A 38 -1.88 -13.46 -2.98
C ASN A 38 -3.26 -12.94 -2.58
N CYS A 39 -3.43 -12.41 -1.36
CA CYS A 39 -4.68 -11.78 -0.93
C CYS A 39 -5.07 -10.63 -1.86
N TRP A 40 -4.12 -9.77 -2.22
CA TRP A 40 -4.36 -8.68 -3.16
C TRP A 40 -4.84 -9.20 -4.52
N ARG A 41 -4.24 -10.26 -5.06
CA ARG A 41 -4.73 -10.86 -6.32
C ARG A 41 -6.14 -11.42 -6.17
N SER A 42 -6.44 -12.09 -5.05
CA SER A 42 -7.75 -12.67 -4.76
C SER A 42 -8.83 -11.66 -4.37
N LEU A 43 -8.49 -10.40 -4.09
CA LEU A 43 -9.50 -9.38 -3.76
C LEU A 43 -10.46 -9.16 -4.95
N PRO A 44 -11.77 -8.98 -4.66
CA PRO A 44 -12.73 -8.59 -5.67
C PRO A 44 -12.41 -7.20 -6.23
N LEU A 45 -12.88 -6.95 -7.46
CA LEU A 45 -12.62 -5.71 -8.17
C LEU A 45 -13.17 -4.48 -7.43
N GLU A 46 -14.29 -4.62 -6.72
CA GLU A 46 -14.90 -3.56 -5.94
C GLU A 46 -13.98 -3.10 -4.80
N GLU A 47 -13.43 -4.05 -4.05
CA GLU A 47 -12.47 -3.76 -2.99
C GLU A 47 -11.18 -3.15 -3.56
N LYS A 48 -10.65 -3.70 -4.66
CA LYS A 48 -9.49 -3.11 -5.34
C LYS A 48 -9.75 -1.67 -5.75
N ARG A 49 -10.95 -1.35 -6.26
CA ARG A 49 -11.32 0.01 -6.65
C ARG A 49 -11.26 0.97 -5.46
N VAL A 50 -11.69 0.56 -4.26
CA VAL A 50 -11.56 1.40 -3.06
C VAL A 50 -10.10 1.78 -2.81
N TRP A 51 -9.18 0.82 -2.92
CA TRP A 51 -7.75 1.08 -2.78
C TRP A 51 -7.15 1.92 -3.91
N GLU A 52 -7.61 1.72 -5.15
CA GLU A 52 -7.21 2.54 -6.29
C GLU A 52 -7.67 3.99 -6.17
N ILE A 53 -8.89 4.23 -5.69
CA ILE A 53 -9.41 5.58 -5.41
C ILE A 53 -8.57 6.23 -4.32
N LYS A 54 -8.31 5.54 -3.20
CA LYS A 54 -7.43 6.05 -2.13
C LYS A 54 -6.03 6.38 -2.65
N ALA A 55 -5.45 5.53 -3.50
CA ALA A 55 -4.14 5.78 -4.11
C ALA A 55 -4.14 6.98 -5.06
N LYS A 56 -5.22 7.18 -5.83
CA LYS A 56 -5.40 8.37 -6.68
C LYS A 56 -5.45 9.64 -5.84
N HIS A 57 -6.21 9.62 -4.74
CA HIS A 57 -6.27 10.74 -3.80
C HIS A 57 -4.91 11.03 -3.18
N ALA A 58 -4.23 10.01 -2.62
CA ALA A 58 -2.91 10.18 -2.03
C ALA A 58 -1.87 10.71 -3.04
N LYS A 59 -1.93 10.27 -4.30
CA LYS A 59 -1.08 10.79 -5.37
C LYS A 59 -1.40 12.25 -5.71
N ALA A 60 -2.67 12.61 -5.76
CA ALA A 60 -3.10 13.98 -6.01
C ALA A 60 -2.69 14.92 -4.88
N GLU A 61 -2.95 14.53 -3.63
CA GLU A 61 -2.52 15.25 -2.43
C GLU A 61 -1.00 15.41 -2.39
N HIS A 62 -0.24 14.34 -2.66
CA HIS A 62 1.20 14.43 -2.73
C HIS A 62 1.69 15.39 -3.82
N LYS A 63 1.02 15.44 -4.97
CA LYS A 63 1.35 16.39 -6.04
C LYS A 63 1.04 17.84 -5.63
N LEU A 64 -0.02 18.05 -4.86
CA LEU A 64 -0.40 19.37 -4.33
C LEU A 64 0.58 19.82 -3.23
N MET A 65 0.94 18.93 -2.30
CA MET A 65 1.88 19.22 -1.22
C MET A 65 3.31 19.39 -1.72
N TYR A 66 3.69 18.64 -2.75
CA TYR A 66 5.03 18.64 -3.31
C TYR A 66 4.99 18.85 -4.84
N PRO A 67 4.70 20.07 -5.30
CA PRO A 67 4.60 20.37 -6.74
C PRO A 67 5.94 20.16 -7.47
N ASP A 68 7.07 20.44 -6.80
CA ASP A 68 8.43 20.21 -7.29
C ASP A 68 8.94 18.78 -7.08
N TYR A 69 8.08 17.85 -6.63
CA TYR A 69 8.48 16.48 -6.42
C TYR A 69 8.84 15.81 -7.75
N ARG A 70 10.11 15.42 -7.88
CA ARG A 70 10.61 14.60 -8.97
C ARG A 70 11.22 13.32 -8.42
N PHE A 71 10.70 12.19 -8.87
CA PHE A 71 11.28 10.88 -8.54
C PHE A 71 12.68 10.79 -9.14
N ARG A 72 13.68 10.55 -8.29
CA ARG A 72 15.05 10.19 -8.70
C ARG A 72 15.29 8.76 -8.22
N PRO A 73 15.46 7.79 -9.13
CA PRO A 73 15.76 6.41 -8.77
C PRO A 73 17.13 6.27 -8.12
#